data_AF-A0A4Q0ZEN7-F1
#
_entry.id   AF-A0A4Q0ZEN7-F1
#
_cell.length_a   1.000
_cell.length_b   1.000
_cell.length_c   1.000
_cell.angle_alpha   90.00
_cell.angle_beta   90.00
_cell.angle_gamma   90.00
#
_symmetry.space_group_name_H-M   'P 1'
#
loop_
_entity.id
_entity.type
_entity.pdbx_description
1 polymer ?
#
loop_
_entity_poly.entity_id
_entity_poly.type
_entity_poly.pdbx_seq_one_letter_code
_entity_poly.pdbx_strand_id
1 'polypeptide(L)' 'MENKKLTFHIDNMAYSINVDPKLEMELTKFLSPDRSHTTKELLYAYLCKSQEHFTFKEEVEKISSKLPKLS' A
#
# COMPACT_ATOMS: atom_id res chain seq x y z
N MET A 1 16.50 -7.60 -6.70
CA MET A 1 15.05 -7.81 -6.86
C MET A 1 14.64 -7.00 -8.07
N GLU A 2 14.09 -7.64 -9.10
CA GLU A 2 13.70 -6.94 -10.33
C GLU A 2 12.40 -6.17 -10.08
N ASN A 3 12.47 -4.85 -10.27
CA ASN A 3 11.29 -4.00 -10.23
C ASN A 3 10.42 -4.32 -11.44
N LYS A 4 9.12 -4.52 -11.21
CA LYS A 4 8.15 -4.74 -12.29
C LYS A 4 7.46 -3.44 -12.65
N LYS A 5 7.24 -3.24 -13.95
CA LYS A 5 6.45 -2.13 -14.47
C LYS A 5 4.97 -2.47 -14.33
N LEU A 6 4.29 -1.75 -13.45
CA LEU A 6 2.85 -1.87 -13.24
C LEU A 6 2.14 -0.67 -13.85
N THR A 7 1.09 -0.93 -14.62
CA THR A 7 0.29 0.12 -15.26
C THR A 7 -1.10 0.13 -14.63
N PHE A 8 -1.51 1.29 -14.13
CA PHE A 8 -2.86 1.55 -13.65
C PHE A 8 -3.58 2.48 -14.61
N HIS A 9 -4.86 2.19 -14.83
CA HIS A 9 -5.76 3.07 -15.56
C HIS A 9 -6.58 3.85 -14.53
N ILE A 10 -6.45 5.17 -14.50
CA ILE A 10 -7.15 6.05 -13.56
C ILE A 10 -7.76 7.21 -14.34
N ASP A 11 -9.08 7.37 -14.29
CA ASP A 11 -9.83 8.43 -14.98
C ASP A 11 -9.41 8.60 -16.47
N ASN A 12 -9.38 7.49 -17.21
CA ASN A 12 -8.92 7.39 -18.62
C ASN A 12 -7.44 7.74 -18.87
N MET A 13 -6.63 7.95 -17.83
CA MET A 13 -5.19 8.13 -17.94
C MET A 13 -4.45 6.86 -17.53
N ALA A 14 -3.39 6.52 -18.25
CA ALA A 14 -2.54 5.38 -17.92
C ALA A 14 -1.28 5.86 -17.17
N TYR A 15 -1.09 5.35 -15.96
CA TYR A 15 0.07 5.62 -15.12
C TYR A 15 0.92 4.36 -15.01
N SER A 16 2.17 4.42 -15.47
CA SER A 16 3.12 3.33 -15.31
C SER A 16 4.13 3.66 -14.22
N ILE A 17 4.27 2.78 -13.24
CA ILE A 17 5.24 2.89 -12.15
C ILE A 17 6.05 1.61 -12.03
N ASN A 18 7.33 1.75 -11.67
CA ASN A 18 8.18 0.61 -11.35
C ASN A 18 8.03 0.30 -9.86
N VAL A 19 7.51 -0.87 -9.54
CA VAL A 19 7.23 -1.30 -8.17
C VAL A 19 7.96 -2.60 -7.84
N ASP A 20 8.34 -2.76 -6.58
CA ASP A 20 8.86 -4.03 -6.07
C ASP A 20 7.76 -5.11 -6.14
N PRO A 21 8.07 -6.37 -6.42
CA PRO A 21 7.08 -7.45 -6.49
C PRO A 21 6.21 -7.62 -5.23
N LYS A 22 6.76 -7.32 -4.04
CA LYS A 22 5.97 -7.33 -2.79
C LYS A 22 4.97 -6.19 -2.75
N LEU A 23 5.36 -5.03 -3.25
CA LEU A 23 4.51 -3.85 -3.32
C LEU A 23 3.43 -4.02 -4.41
N GLU A 24 3.75 -4.64 -5.54
CA GLU A 24 2.80 -5.03 -6.58
C GLU A 24 1.65 -5.85 -5.96
N MET A 25 1.98 -6.94 -5.27
CA MET A 25 0.99 -7.82 -4.65
C MET A 25 0.10 -7.09 -3.63
N GLU A 26 0.67 -6.15 -2.87
CA GLU A 26 -0.08 -5.34 -1.91
C GLU A 26 -0.97 -4.30 -2.58
N LEU A 27 -0.50 -3.64 -3.65
CA LEU A 27 -1.27 -2.65 -4.39
C LEU A 27 -2.44 -3.27 -5.13
N THR A 28 -2.24 -4.44 -5.75
CA THR A 28 -3.29 -5.16 -6.48
C THR A 28 -4.46 -5.61 -5.61
N LYS A 29 -4.28 -5.67 -4.27
CA LYS A 29 -5.38 -5.95 -3.33
C LYS A 29 -6.43 -4.84 -3.27
N PHE A 30 -6.00 -3.59 -3.46
CA PHE A 30 -6.86 -2.42 -3.33
C PHE A 30 -7.26 -1.84 -4.68
N LEU A 31 -6.38 -1.96 -5.68
CA LEU A 31 -6.58 -1.44 -7.03
C LEU A 31 -6.31 -2.56 -8.03
N SER A 32 -7.36 -3.05 -8.70
CA SER A 32 -7.21 -4.07 -9.72
C SER A 32 -6.70 -3.45 -11.03
N PRO A 33 -5.59 -3.94 -11.61
CA PRO A 33 -5.08 -3.42 -12.87
C PRO A 33 -6.00 -3.71 -14.07
N ASP A 34 -6.97 -4.61 -13.91
CA ASP A 34 -7.88 -5.07 -14.97
C ASP A 34 -9.02 -4.07 -15.28
N ARG A 35 -9.14 -2.97 -14.53
CA ARG A 35 -10.19 -1.96 -14.74
C ARG A 35 -9.67 -0.53 -14.56
N SER A 36 -10.34 0.41 -15.21
CA SER A 36 -10.13 1.83 -14.91
C SER A 36 -10.68 2.15 -13.53
N HIS A 37 -9.86 2.82 -12.73
CA HIS A 37 -10.20 3.31 -11.43
C HIS A 37 -10.56 4.79 -11.48
N THR A 38 -11.33 5.22 -10.49
CA THR A 38 -11.56 6.65 -10.27
C THR A 38 -10.58 7.22 -9.25
N THR A 39 -10.30 8.52 -9.30
CA THR A 39 -9.51 9.19 -8.26
C THR A 39 -10.07 8.97 -6.85
N LYS A 40 -11.40 8.79 -6.72
CA LYS A 40 -12.06 8.46 -5.43
C LYS A 40 -11.62 7.09 -4.90
N GLU A 41 -11.54 6.07 -5.76
CA GLU A 41 -11.08 4.73 -5.37
C GLU A 41 -9.60 4.74 -4.97
N LEU A 42 -8.78 5.52 -5.67
CA LEU A 42 -7.38 5.73 -5.30
C LEU A 42 -7.24 6.38 -3.92
N LEU A 43 -8.03 7.43 -3.65
CA LEU A 43 -8.05 8.09 -2.34
C LEU A 43 -8.49 7.13 -1.24
N TYR A 44 -9.53 6.32 -1.50
CA TYR A 44 -10.00 5.33 -0.54
C TYR A 44 -8.93 4.27 -0.25
N ALA A 45 -8.28 3.73 -1.27
CA ALA A 45 -7.18 2.79 -1.12
C ALA A 45 -6.02 3.37 -0.29
N TYR A 46 -5.66 4.63 -0.53
CA TYR A 46 -4.65 5.33 0.26
C TYR A 46 -5.05 5.49 1.73
N LEU A 47 -6.31 5.84 2.00
CA LEU A 47 -6.82 5.99 3.36
C LEU A 47 -6.79 4.65 4.11
N CYS A 48 -7.22 3.56 3.47
CA CYS A 48 -7.13 2.21 4.04
C CYS A 48 -5.68 1.84 4.37
N LYS A 49 -4.75 2.02 3.43
CA LYS A 49 -3.33 1.74 3.66
C LYS A 49 -2.71 2.60 4.76
N SER A 50 -3.09 3.88 4.83
CA SER A 50 -2.63 4.78 5.89
C SER A 50 -3.13 4.31 7.25
N GLN A 51 -4.40 3.92 7.35
CA GLN A 51 -4.99 3.39 8.58
C GLN A 51 -4.29 2.09 9.03
N GLU A 52 -4.08 1.14 8.12
CA GLU A 52 -3.32 -0.09 8.39
C GLU A 52 -1.93 0.21 8.95
N HIS A 53 -1.21 1.15 8.33
CA HIS A 53 0.12 1.56 8.77
C HIS A 53 0.12 2.20 10.16
N PHE A 54 -0.84 3.09 10.44
CA PHE A 54 -0.97 3.70 11.77
C PHE A 54 -1.29 2.67 12.85
N THR A 55 -2.23 1.77 12.60
CA THR A 55 -2.58 0.70 13.54
C THR A 55 -1.38 -0.20 13.80
N PHE A 56 -0.68 -0.63 12.74
CA PHE A 56 0.52 -1.45 12.88
C PHE A 56 1.60 -0.75 13.71
N LYS A 57 1.85 0.53 13.45
CA LYS A 57 2.84 1.32 14.21
C LYS A 57 2.46 1.40 15.69
N GLU A 58 1.21 1.67 16.01
CA GLU A 58 0.75 1.69 17.40
C GLU A 58 0.92 0.34 18.09
N GLU A 59 0.62 -0.76 17.41
CA GLU A 59 0.80 -2.11 17.96
C GLU A 59 2.27 -2.43 18.22
N VAL A 60 3.17 -2.07 17.30
CA VAL A 60 4.62 -2.22 17.48
C VAL A 60 5.11 -1.40 18.66
N GLU A 61 4.67 -0.15 18.82
CA GLU A 61 5.01 0.69 19.97
C GLU A 61 4.48 0.10 21.30
N LYS A 62 3.25 -0.43 21.29
CA LYS A 62 2.65 -1.13 22.44
C LYS A 62 3.43 -2.41 22.80
N ILE A 63 3.94 -3.15 21.82
CA ILE A 63 4.77 -4.34 22.06
C ILE A 63 6.14 -3.92 22.59
N SER A 64 6.77 -2.95 21.94
CA SER A 64 8.10 -2.43 22.31
C SER A 64 8.13 -1.91 23.74
N SER A 65 7.09 -1.20 24.17
CA SER A 65 6.95 -0.72 25.55
C SER A 65 6.80 -1.82 26.61
N LYS A 66 6.38 -3.03 26.21
CA LYS A 66 6.28 -4.21 27.09
C LYS A 66 7.55 -5.06 27.10
N LEU A 67 8.46 -4.85 26.15
CA LEU A 67 9.73 -5.57 26.14
C LEU A 67 10.62 -5.07 27.29
N PRO A 68 11.27 -5.98 28.04
CA PRO A 68 12.23 -5.57 29.05
C PRO A 68 13.34 -4.77 28.36
N LYS A 69 13.57 -3.55 28.83
CA LYS A 69 14.75 -2.78 28.42
C LYS A 69 15.94 -3.62 28.85
N LEU A 70 16.78 -4.03 27.90
CA LEU A 70 18.10 -4.59 28.20
C LEU A 70 18.85 -3.48 28.95
N SER A 71 18.85 -3.60 30.27
CA SER A 71 19.60 -2.79 31.23
C SER A 71 21.08 -3.12 31.16
#